data_AF-A0A2W7HW00-F1
#
_entry.id   AF-A0A2W7HW00-F1
#
_cell.length_a   1.000
_cell.length_b   1.000
_cell.length_c   1.000
_cell.angle_alpha   90.00
_cell.angle_beta   90.00
_cell.angle_gamma   90.00
#
_symmetry.space_group_name_H-M   'P 1'
#
loop_
_entity.id
_entity.type
_entity.pdbx_description
1 polymer ?
#
loop_
_entity_poly.entity_id
_entity_poly.type
_entity_poly.pdbx_seq_one_letter_code
_entity_poly.pdbx_strand_id
1 'polypeptide(L)'
;MAFDPTALVALTTTEVFTLWHYTTHDTRAATLAPGYFSAAAARLHAGHIILVIAVDSISMLPVRSAGATGNGLVLDAANAPLVATAAATPSYAFGFAGNAVARSLALGTLPAAMTQGRQVTVTATTTGPVTSLAFSIRNAAGTAVAGPVTVAPVSGAASAVLILPDPGSGFRLRAEAPDDSAVVAVSPPFSITVPYSLLIGDADRMLLEQGGALLLEP
;
A
#
# COMPACT_ATOMS: atom_id res chain seq x y z
N MET A 1 -52.18 -22.21 -26.57
CA MET A 1 -51.72 -22.70 -25.25
C MET A 1 -52.81 -22.39 -24.27
N ALA A 2 -53.37 -23.41 -23.63
CA ALA A 2 -54.46 -23.25 -22.69
C ALA A 2 -54.18 -24.15 -21.50
N PHE A 3 -54.31 -23.62 -20.30
CA PHE A 3 -54.21 -24.39 -19.08
C PHE A 3 -55.28 -25.48 -19.04
N ASP A 4 -54.87 -26.71 -18.71
CA ASP A 4 -55.76 -27.85 -18.54
C ASP A 4 -56.04 -28.08 -17.04
N PRO A 5 -57.25 -27.78 -16.53
CA PRO A 5 -57.58 -27.97 -15.12
C PRO A 5 -57.56 -29.43 -14.68
N THR A 6 -57.66 -30.39 -15.61
CA THR A 6 -57.64 -31.82 -15.32
C THR A 6 -56.24 -32.34 -15.06
N ALA A 7 -55.23 -31.71 -15.64
CA ALA A 7 -53.82 -32.04 -15.43
C ALA A 7 -53.26 -31.51 -14.10
N LEU A 8 -54.05 -30.71 -13.34
CA LEU A 8 -53.67 -30.16 -12.04
C LEU A 8 -54.21 -31.04 -10.89
N VAL A 9 -53.31 -31.79 -10.26
CA VAL A 9 -53.63 -32.77 -9.21
C VAL A 9 -52.94 -32.38 -7.90
N ALA A 10 -53.63 -32.50 -6.77
CA ALA A 10 -53.01 -32.30 -5.45
C ALA A 10 -52.20 -33.54 -5.08
N LEU A 11 -50.89 -33.38 -4.83
CA LEU A 11 -50.02 -34.45 -4.34
C LEU A 11 -50.13 -34.63 -2.83
N THR A 12 -50.11 -33.51 -2.09
CA THR A 12 -50.29 -33.51 -0.64
C THR A 12 -50.93 -32.21 -0.20
N THR A 13 -51.78 -32.28 0.81
CA THR A 13 -52.46 -31.13 1.41
C THR A 13 -52.25 -31.18 2.92
N THR A 14 -51.79 -30.05 3.47
CA THR A 14 -51.69 -29.80 4.90
C THR A 14 -52.64 -28.67 5.28
N GLU A 15 -52.72 -28.32 6.57
CA GLU A 15 -53.51 -27.17 7.02
C GLU A 15 -53.02 -25.83 6.47
N VAL A 16 -51.74 -25.74 6.06
CA VAL A 16 -51.08 -24.47 5.72
C VAL A 16 -50.76 -24.34 4.23
N PHE A 17 -50.63 -25.47 3.50
CA PHE A 17 -50.43 -25.45 2.05
C PHE A 17 -50.80 -26.77 1.37
N THR A 18 -51.05 -26.67 0.06
CA THR A 18 -51.15 -27.80 -0.87
C THR A 18 -49.97 -27.79 -1.84
N LEU A 19 -49.34 -28.95 -2.02
CA LEU A 19 -48.43 -29.22 -3.13
C LEU A 19 -49.22 -29.81 -4.30
N TRP A 20 -49.19 -29.12 -5.43
CA TRP A 20 -49.83 -29.52 -6.66
C TRP A 20 -48.80 -30.11 -7.62
N HIS A 21 -49.25 -31.04 -8.46
CA HIS A 21 -48.54 -31.54 -9.62
C HIS A 21 -49.30 -31.14 -10.87
N TYR A 22 -48.58 -30.60 -11.84
CA TYR A 22 -49.14 -30.16 -13.11
C TYR A 22 -48.22 -30.60 -14.25
N THR A 23 -48.74 -31.43 -15.15
CA THR A 23 -48.01 -31.87 -16.35
C THR A 23 -48.63 -31.19 -17.58
N THR A 24 -47.78 -30.64 -18.46
CA THR A 24 -48.25 -30.00 -19.69
C THR A 24 -47.25 -30.18 -20.82
N HIS A 25 -47.75 -30.12 -22.06
CA HIS A 25 -46.92 -30.02 -23.26
C HIS A 25 -46.46 -28.59 -23.57
N ASP A 26 -46.97 -27.60 -22.82
CA ASP A 26 -46.50 -26.22 -22.94
C ASP A 26 -45.06 -26.07 -22.42
N THR A 27 -44.34 -25.06 -22.92
CA THR A 27 -42.99 -24.73 -22.45
C THR A 27 -43.02 -24.04 -21.09
N ARG A 28 -41.88 -24.02 -20.40
CA ARG A 28 -41.68 -23.26 -19.16
C ARG A 28 -42.09 -21.79 -19.31
N ALA A 29 -41.68 -21.16 -20.41
CA ALA A 29 -41.97 -19.76 -20.65
C ALA A 29 -43.48 -19.51 -20.76
N ALA A 30 -44.22 -20.45 -21.35
CA ALA A 30 -45.66 -20.40 -21.45
C ALA A 30 -46.35 -20.62 -20.10
N THR A 31 -45.90 -21.58 -19.28
CA THR A 31 -46.49 -21.86 -17.96
C THR A 31 -46.22 -20.75 -16.94
N LEU A 32 -45.15 -19.97 -17.13
CA LEU A 32 -44.83 -18.77 -16.34
C LEU A 32 -45.53 -17.50 -16.85
N ALA A 33 -46.25 -17.56 -17.98
CA ALA A 33 -46.94 -16.41 -18.50
C ALA A 33 -48.03 -15.92 -17.51
N PRO A 34 -48.19 -14.59 -17.32
CA PRO A 34 -49.23 -14.06 -16.44
C PRO A 34 -50.62 -14.60 -16.80
N GLY A 35 -51.35 -15.08 -15.80
CA GLY A 35 -52.72 -15.57 -15.98
C GLY A 35 -52.84 -17.00 -16.51
N TYR A 36 -51.73 -17.72 -16.74
CA TYR A 36 -51.78 -19.12 -17.20
C TYR A 36 -52.67 -20.00 -16.31
N PHE A 37 -52.55 -19.90 -14.98
CA PHE A 37 -53.34 -20.68 -14.02
C PHE A 37 -54.68 -20.02 -13.59
N SER A 38 -55.14 -18.97 -14.28
CA SER A 38 -56.34 -18.20 -13.88
C SER A 38 -57.60 -19.06 -13.75
N ALA A 39 -57.78 -20.05 -14.62
CA ALA A 39 -58.92 -20.97 -14.57
C ALA A 39 -58.93 -21.89 -13.33
N ALA A 40 -57.79 -22.02 -12.62
CA ALA A 40 -57.68 -22.74 -11.35
C ALA A 40 -57.60 -21.82 -10.13
N ALA A 41 -57.81 -20.51 -10.27
CA ALA A 41 -57.66 -19.55 -9.16
C ALA A 41 -58.51 -19.90 -7.92
N ALA A 42 -59.67 -20.55 -8.10
CA ALA A 42 -60.51 -21.00 -6.99
C ALA A 42 -59.89 -22.14 -6.15
N ARG A 43 -58.93 -22.89 -6.70
CA ARG A 43 -58.23 -24.02 -6.04
C ARG A 43 -56.84 -23.63 -5.53
N LEU A 44 -56.31 -22.51 -6.02
CA LEU A 44 -54.94 -22.08 -5.77
C LEU A 44 -54.93 -20.92 -4.77
N HIS A 45 -54.65 -21.24 -3.51
CA HIS A 45 -54.50 -20.25 -2.45
C HIS A 45 -53.03 -19.82 -2.27
N ALA A 46 -52.84 -18.61 -1.76
CA ALA A 46 -51.51 -18.12 -1.42
C ALA A 46 -50.82 -19.09 -0.44
N GLY A 47 -49.57 -19.45 -0.72
CA GLY A 47 -48.82 -20.44 0.04
C GLY A 47 -48.84 -21.85 -0.57
N HIS A 48 -49.74 -22.15 -1.52
CA HIS A 48 -49.66 -23.38 -2.31
C HIS A 48 -48.40 -23.39 -3.18
N ILE A 49 -47.94 -24.59 -3.55
CA ILE A 49 -46.80 -24.78 -4.44
C ILE A 49 -47.24 -25.68 -5.60
N ILE A 50 -46.87 -25.33 -6.83
CA ILE A 50 -47.14 -26.15 -8.02
C ILE A 50 -45.82 -26.68 -8.56
N LEU A 51 -45.65 -28.00 -8.57
CA LEU A 51 -44.62 -28.68 -9.33
C LEU A 51 -45.10 -28.85 -10.77
N VAL A 52 -44.55 -28.03 -11.67
CA VAL A 52 -44.83 -28.02 -13.10
C VAL A 52 -43.81 -28.86 -13.83
N ILE A 53 -44.28 -29.86 -14.56
CA ILE A 53 -43.52 -30.62 -15.54
C ILE A 53 -43.94 -30.10 -16.92
N ALA A 54 -43.14 -29.20 -17.47
CA ALA A 54 -43.27 -28.67 -18.82
C ALA A 54 -42.46 -29.53 -19.80
N VAL A 55 -42.65 -29.32 -21.10
CA VAL A 55 -41.93 -30.10 -22.13
C VAL A 55 -40.41 -29.89 -22.11
N ASP A 56 -39.93 -28.76 -21.58
CA ASP A 56 -38.53 -28.34 -21.59
C ASP A 56 -37.93 -28.08 -20.20
N SER A 57 -38.69 -28.30 -19.12
CA SER A 57 -38.20 -28.11 -17.75
C SER A 57 -39.10 -28.72 -16.67
N ILE A 58 -38.52 -28.85 -15.47
CA ILE A 58 -39.28 -29.01 -14.23
C ILE A 58 -39.13 -27.74 -13.39
N SER A 59 -40.26 -27.17 -12.95
CA SER A 59 -40.29 -25.92 -12.17
C SER A 59 -41.19 -26.04 -10.94
N MET A 60 -40.81 -25.41 -9.83
CA MET A 60 -41.63 -25.25 -8.63
C MET A 60 -42.13 -23.81 -8.51
N LEU A 61 -43.43 -23.60 -8.70
CA LEU A 61 -44.07 -22.29 -8.72
C LEU A 61 -44.80 -22.01 -7.39
N PRO A 62 -44.44 -20.95 -6.64
CA PRO A 62 -45.22 -20.54 -5.49
C PRO A 62 -46.50 -19.81 -5.95
N VAL A 63 -47.63 -20.16 -5.34
CA VAL A 63 -48.90 -19.44 -5.51
C VAL A 63 -48.91 -18.24 -4.56
N ARG A 64 -49.14 -17.06 -5.13
CA ARG A 64 -49.27 -15.77 -4.46
C ARG A 64 -50.75 -15.39 -4.29
N SER A 65 -51.01 -14.21 -3.75
CA SER A 65 -52.37 -13.68 -3.61
C SER A 65 -53.16 -13.74 -4.93
N ALA A 66 -54.45 -14.05 -4.84
CA ALA A 66 -55.38 -14.13 -5.97
C ALA A 66 -55.05 -15.20 -7.03
N GLY A 67 -54.43 -16.32 -6.63
CA GLY A 67 -54.14 -17.45 -7.52
C GLY A 67 -53.04 -17.17 -8.55
N ALA A 68 -52.32 -16.05 -8.41
CA ALA A 68 -51.20 -15.71 -9.27
C ALA A 68 -49.99 -16.58 -8.95
N THR A 69 -49.35 -17.17 -9.94
CA THR A 69 -48.08 -17.89 -9.76
C THR A 69 -46.90 -16.92 -9.86
N GLY A 70 -45.93 -17.06 -8.95
CA GLY A 70 -44.67 -16.30 -9.02
C GLY A 70 -43.64 -16.94 -9.95
N ASN A 71 -42.53 -16.22 -10.20
CA ASN A 71 -41.34 -16.80 -10.82
C ASN A 71 -40.83 -17.94 -9.92
N GLY A 72 -40.97 -19.18 -10.39
CA GLY A 72 -40.62 -20.37 -9.63
C GLY A 72 -39.14 -20.76 -9.70
N LEU A 73 -38.75 -21.71 -8.85
CA LEU A 73 -37.44 -22.36 -8.91
C LEU A 73 -37.45 -23.38 -10.05
N VAL A 74 -36.51 -23.27 -10.99
CA VAL A 74 -36.33 -24.25 -12.06
C VAL A 74 -35.35 -25.31 -11.57
N LEU A 75 -35.77 -26.58 -11.55
CA LEU A 75 -35.01 -27.70 -11.00
C LEU A 75 -34.16 -28.41 -12.05
N ASP A 76 -34.64 -28.40 -13.30
CA ASP A 76 -33.94 -28.93 -14.45
C ASP A 76 -34.33 -28.06 -15.65
N ALA A 77 -33.35 -27.36 -16.20
CA ALA A 77 -33.43 -26.73 -17.50
C ALA A 77 -32.35 -27.41 -18.34
N ALA A 78 -32.51 -27.49 -19.66
CA ALA A 78 -31.58 -28.15 -20.60
C ALA A 78 -30.11 -27.63 -20.61
N ASN A 79 -29.69 -26.84 -19.61
CA ASN A 79 -28.36 -26.28 -19.44
C ASN A 79 -27.56 -27.04 -18.36
N ALA A 80 -26.23 -26.97 -18.48
CA ALA A 80 -25.25 -27.77 -17.74
C ALA A 80 -25.41 -27.79 -16.19
N PRO A 81 -24.94 -28.86 -15.51
CA PRO A 81 -25.15 -29.07 -14.07
C PRO A 81 -24.66 -27.92 -13.19
N LEU A 82 -25.31 -27.73 -12.03
CA LEU A 82 -24.90 -26.78 -11.00
C LEU A 82 -23.49 -27.13 -10.47
N VAL A 83 -22.48 -26.32 -10.81
CA VAL A 83 -21.13 -26.44 -10.28
C VAL A 83 -21.01 -25.56 -9.02
N ALA A 84 -20.97 -26.20 -7.84
CA ALA A 84 -20.61 -25.50 -6.61
C ALA A 84 -19.12 -25.15 -6.64
N THR A 85 -18.81 -23.85 -6.75
CA THR A 85 -17.45 -23.34 -6.59
C THR A 85 -17.21 -23.01 -5.12
N ALA A 86 -16.49 -23.90 -4.41
CA ALA A 86 -15.98 -23.58 -3.09
C ALA A 86 -14.81 -22.59 -3.24
N ALA A 87 -14.98 -21.36 -2.78
CA ALA A 87 -13.90 -20.38 -2.67
C ALA A 87 -13.45 -20.30 -1.20
N ALA A 88 -12.16 -20.51 -0.96
CA ALA A 88 -11.52 -20.25 0.32
C ALA A 88 -10.49 -19.13 0.12
N THR A 89 -10.40 -18.20 1.07
CA THR A 89 -9.32 -17.20 1.12
C THR A 89 -8.15 -17.79 1.90
N PRO A 90 -7.04 -18.18 1.27
CA PRO A 90 -5.88 -18.65 2.02
C PRO A 90 -5.27 -17.48 2.79
N SER A 91 -5.21 -17.59 4.11
CA SER A 91 -4.48 -16.66 4.97
C SER A 91 -3.07 -17.18 5.20
N TYR A 92 -2.07 -16.41 4.77
CA TYR A 92 -0.66 -16.68 5.05
C TYR A 92 -0.17 -15.77 6.16
N ALA A 93 0.50 -16.34 7.15
CA ALA A 93 1.25 -15.59 8.15
C ALA A 93 2.74 -15.93 8.00
N PHE A 94 3.58 -14.90 7.88
CA PHE A 94 5.03 -15.05 7.86
C PHE A 94 5.58 -14.56 9.19
N GLY A 95 6.39 -15.39 9.84
CA GLY A 95 7.18 -15.01 11.01
C GLY A 95 8.65 -14.92 10.60
N PHE A 96 9.32 -13.84 10.96
CA PHE A 96 10.77 -13.73 10.84
C PHE A 96 11.41 -14.23 12.12
N ALA A 97 12.18 -15.32 12.04
CA ALA A 97 13.03 -15.76 13.13
C ALA A 97 14.38 -15.04 13.03
N GLY A 98 14.55 -13.98 13.80
CA GLY A 98 15.80 -13.23 13.89
C GLY A 98 15.88 -12.45 15.20
N ASN A 99 17.09 -12.31 15.74
CA ASN A 99 17.31 -11.44 16.89
C ASN A 99 17.27 -9.98 16.41
N ALA A 100 16.34 -9.18 16.93
CA ALA A 100 16.32 -7.75 16.66
C ALA A 100 17.56 -7.10 17.30
N VAL A 101 18.46 -6.57 16.48
CA VAL A 101 19.63 -5.85 16.93
C VAL A 101 19.42 -4.36 16.70
N ALA A 102 19.17 -3.62 17.78
CA ALA A 102 19.06 -2.17 17.70
C ALA A 102 20.45 -1.56 17.45
N ARG A 103 20.55 -0.73 16.41
CA ARG A 103 21.73 0.08 16.12
C ARG A 103 21.32 1.54 16.10
N SER A 104 22.16 2.40 16.67
CA SER A 104 22.00 3.85 16.56
C SER A 104 23.32 4.49 16.13
N LEU A 105 23.20 5.63 15.46
CA LEU A 105 24.32 6.44 15.00
C LEU A 105 23.95 7.91 15.21
N ALA A 106 24.83 8.67 15.86
CA ALA A 106 24.67 10.10 16.05
C ALA A 106 25.98 10.81 15.70
N LEU A 107 25.89 11.89 14.92
CA LEU A 107 27.04 12.75 14.64
C LEU A 107 27.33 13.64 15.86
N GLY A 108 28.62 13.93 16.07
CA GLY A 108 29.04 14.97 17.00
C GLY A 108 28.72 16.38 16.49
N THR A 109 29.00 17.37 17.33
CA THR A 109 28.84 18.77 16.95
C THR A 109 29.84 19.17 15.88
N LEU A 110 29.37 19.92 14.88
CA LEU A 110 30.24 20.52 13.87
C LEU A 110 30.85 21.82 14.41
N PRO A 111 32.10 22.15 14.05
CA PRO A 111 32.66 23.48 14.31
C PRO A 111 31.85 24.59 13.63
N ALA A 112 31.75 25.75 14.28
CA ALA A 112 30.99 26.89 13.74
C ALA A 112 31.65 27.53 12.51
N ALA A 113 32.97 27.42 12.38
CA ALA A 113 33.73 27.99 11.26
C ALA A 113 34.30 26.86 10.39
N MET A 114 33.86 26.80 9.14
CA MET A 114 34.29 25.82 8.15
C MET A 114 34.94 26.59 6.99
N THR A 115 36.26 26.50 6.86
CA THR A 115 37.00 27.23 5.84
C THR A 115 37.66 26.28 4.85
N GLN A 116 37.60 26.60 3.57
CA GLN A 116 38.15 25.81 2.47
C GLN A 116 39.57 25.29 2.74
N GLY A 117 39.84 24.05 2.34
CA GLY A 117 41.17 23.44 2.38
C GLY A 117 41.67 23.06 3.78
N ARG A 118 40.96 23.43 4.86
CA ARG A 118 41.31 23.00 6.21
C ARG A 118 40.83 21.59 6.50
N GLN A 119 41.58 20.91 7.37
CA GLN A 119 41.16 19.66 7.96
C GLN A 119 40.11 19.93 9.04
N VAL A 120 39.04 19.14 9.02
CA VAL A 120 38.02 19.10 10.07
C VAL A 120 37.99 17.70 10.67
N THR A 121 38.06 17.62 12.00
CA THR A 121 37.80 16.39 12.73
C THR A 121 36.31 16.24 12.93
N VAL A 122 35.77 15.14 12.45
CA VAL A 122 34.35 14.79 12.58
C VAL A 122 34.22 13.54 13.42
N THR A 123 33.22 13.53 14.31
CA THR A 123 33.00 12.43 15.24
C THR A 123 31.60 11.87 15.08
N ALA A 124 31.43 10.60 15.42
CA ALA A 124 30.13 9.99 15.60
C ALA A 124 30.14 8.99 16.76
N THR A 125 29.00 8.80 17.41
CA THR A 125 28.78 7.76 18.42
C THR A 125 27.81 6.72 17.89
N THR A 126 28.08 5.45 18.18
CA THR A 126 27.25 4.30 17.82
C THR A 126 26.80 3.53 19.05
N THR A 127 25.61 2.95 18.97
CA THR A 127 25.14 1.90 19.90
C THR A 127 24.83 0.65 19.10
N GLY A 128 25.13 -0.53 19.67
CA GLY A 128 24.99 -1.81 18.97
C GLY A 128 26.21 -2.18 18.12
N PRO A 129 26.18 -3.34 17.43
CA PRO A 129 27.31 -3.85 16.68
C PRO A 129 27.44 -3.09 15.34
N VAL A 130 28.39 -2.15 15.30
CA VAL A 130 28.83 -1.42 14.10
C VAL A 130 30.34 -1.60 13.98
N THR A 131 30.78 -2.25 12.91
CA THR A 131 32.19 -2.62 12.66
C THR A 131 32.99 -1.48 12.04
N SER A 132 32.33 -0.64 11.24
CA SER A 132 32.96 0.48 10.55
C SER A 132 31.95 1.59 10.25
N LEU A 133 32.45 2.83 10.14
CA LEU A 133 31.71 4.00 9.71
C LEU A 133 32.47 4.72 8.60
N ALA A 134 31.77 5.05 7.52
CA ALA A 134 32.26 5.88 6.43
C ALA A 134 31.77 7.32 6.60
N PHE A 135 32.71 8.26 6.72
CA PHE A 135 32.44 9.70 6.83
C PHE A 135 32.64 10.41 5.50
N SER A 136 31.68 11.24 5.07
CA SER A 136 31.76 12.02 3.83
C SER A 136 31.10 13.38 3.96
N ILE A 137 31.57 14.36 3.17
CA ILE A 137 30.86 15.64 2.97
C ILE A 137 30.09 15.52 1.66
N ARG A 138 28.81 15.88 1.69
CA ARG A 138 27.93 15.92 0.53
C ARG A 138 27.55 17.35 0.20
N ASN A 139 27.47 17.68 -1.09
CA ASN A 139 26.96 18.97 -1.55
C ASN A 139 25.43 19.04 -1.46
N ALA A 140 24.85 20.19 -1.84
CA ALA A 140 23.40 20.39 -1.83
C ALA A 140 22.62 19.41 -2.73
N ALA A 141 23.27 18.87 -3.77
CA ALA A 141 22.71 17.84 -4.66
C ALA A 141 22.84 16.41 -4.09
N GLY A 142 23.48 16.24 -2.92
CA GLY A 142 23.68 14.94 -2.29
C GLY A 142 24.89 14.15 -2.80
N THR A 143 25.70 14.73 -3.70
CA THR A 143 26.94 14.11 -4.21
C THR A 143 28.04 14.22 -3.16
N ALA A 144 28.80 13.14 -2.95
CA ALA A 144 29.98 13.18 -2.09
C ALA A 144 31.09 14.01 -2.75
N VAL A 145 31.55 15.04 -2.04
CA VAL A 145 32.59 16.00 -2.49
C VAL A 145 33.85 15.92 -1.64
N ALA A 146 33.81 15.24 -0.48
CA ALA A 146 34.97 14.86 0.30
C ALA A 146 34.72 13.52 1.01
N GLY A 147 35.77 12.72 1.20
CA GLY A 147 35.66 11.33 1.64
C GLY A 147 35.16 10.39 0.52
N PRO A 148 34.74 9.15 0.85
CA PRO A 148 34.56 8.63 2.20
C PRO A 148 35.88 8.32 2.91
N VAL A 149 35.92 8.56 4.21
CA VAL A 149 36.98 8.06 5.11
C VAL A 149 36.35 7.06 6.07
N THR A 150 36.83 5.82 6.01
CA THR A 150 36.29 4.71 6.80
C THR A 150 37.11 4.48 8.06
N VAL A 151 36.46 4.42 9.21
CA VAL A 151 37.09 4.17 10.51
C VAL A 151 36.26 3.20 11.35
N ALA A 152 36.94 2.38 12.15
CA ALA A 152 36.28 1.48 13.09
C ALA A 152 35.92 2.24 14.38
N PRO A 153 34.68 2.13 14.90
CA PRO A 153 34.34 2.67 16.20
C PRO A 153 35.14 1.97 17.32
N VAL A 154 35.71 2.76 18.23
CA VAL A 154 36.35 2.29 19.45
C VAL A 154 35.48 2.74 20.63
N SER A 155 35.04 1.79 21.45
CA SER A 155 34.15 2.05 22.59
C SER A 155 32.88 2.82 22.23
N GLY A 156 32.29 2.54 21.05
CA GLY A 156 31.08 3.20 20.57
C GLY A 156 31.30 4.61 20.02
N ALA A 157 32.54 5.04 19.76
CA ALA A 157 32.84 6.32 19.14
C ALA A 157 33.81 6.16 17.96
N ALA A 158 33.63 6.95 16.93
CA ALA A 158 34.52 7.00 15.77
C ALA A 158 34.85 8.45 15.43
N SER A 159 36.07 8.68 14.94
CA SER A 159 36.53 9.99 14.51
C SER A 159 37.27 9.87 13.19
N ALA A 160 37.01 10.79 12.27
CA ALA A 160 37.71 10.88 10.98
C ALA A 160 38.14 12.32 10.73
N VAL A 161 39.17 12.49 9.91
CA VAL A 161 39.60 13.81 9.44
C VAL A 161 39.24 13.94 7.98
N LEU A 162 38.54 15.02 7.64
CA LEU A 162 38.13 15.34 6.26
C LEU A 162 38.76 16.67 5.84
N ILE A 163 39.10 16.81 4.57
CA ILE A 163 39.53 18.08 3.98
C ILE A 163 38.29 18.79 3.46
N LEU A 164 38.12 20.06 3.85
CA LEU A 164 36.98 20.87 3.43
C LEU A 164 37.10 21.24 1.94
N PRO A 165 36.08 20.94 1.11
CA PRO A 165 36.07 21.27 -0.31
C PRO A 165 35.97 22.79 -0.56
N ASP A 166 35.87 23.16 -1.84
CA ASP A 166 35.72 24.55 -2.28
C ASP A 166 34.49 25.24 -1.66
N PRO A 167 34.52 26.58 -1.56
CA PRO A 167 33.49 27.34 -0.87
C PRO A 167 32.11 27.16 -1.50
N GLY A 168 31.08 27.22 -0.67
CA GLY A 168 29.71 27.01 -1.08
C GLY A 168 28.77 26.82 0.11
N SER A 169 27.50 26.59 -0.19
CA SER A 169 26.43 26.45 0.81
C SER A 169 25.65 25.16 0.64
N GLY A 170 25.03 24.70 1.74
CA GLY A 170 24.17 23.51 1.72
C GLY A 170 24.93 22.19 1.81
N PHE A 171 26.19 22.23 2.24
CA PHE A 171 26.96 21.03 2.53
C PHE A 171 26.40 20.29 3.74
N ARG A 172 26.55 18.98 3.76
CA ARG A 172 26.14 18.12 4.88
C ARG A 172 27.22 17.10 5.17
N LEU A 173 27.49 16.86 6.45
CA LEU A 173 28.29 15.75 6.90
C LEU A 173 27.39 14.50 6.94
N ARG A 174 27.88 13.38 6.42
CA ARG A 174 27.19 12.09 6.49
C ARG A 174 28.14 11.04 7.07
N ALA A 175 27.66 10.31 8.07
CA ALA A 175 28.26 9.07 8.55
C ALA A 175 27.31 7.91 8.23
N GLU A 176 27.83 6.78 7.76
CA GLU A 176 27.06 5.61 7.37
C GLU A 176 27.83 4.33 7.70
N ALA A 177 27.15 3.28 8.13
CA ALA A 177 27.73 1.94 8.22
C ALA A 177 27.74 1.30 6.81
N PRO A 178 28.90 0.93 6.25
CA PRO A 178 28.98 0.35 4.90
C PRO A 178 28.19 -0.97 4.74
N ASP A 179 28.11 -1.74 5.83
CA ASP A 179 27.44 -3.05 5.85
C ASP A 179 25.92 -2.93 6.07
N ASP A 180 25.42 -1.73 6.42
CA ASP A 180 24.02 -1.49 6.75
C ASP A 180 23.60 -0.04 6.43
N SER A 181 23.04 0.16 5.23
CA SER A 181 22.58 1.46 4.75
C SER A 181 21.47 2.10 5.61
N ALA A 182 20.81 1.34 6.49
CA ALA A 182 19.83 1.89 7.42
C ALA A 182 20.48 2.64 8.59
N VAL A 183 21.76 2.37 8.90
CA VAL A 183 22.50 3.04 9.97
C VAL A 183 23.25 4.22 9.39
N VAL A 184 22.56 5.36 9.33
CA VAL A 184 23.05 6.61 8.74
C VAL A 184 22.70 7.81 9.61
N ALA A 185 23.61 8.78 9.67
CA ALA A 185 23.38 10.07 10.29
C ALA A 185 23.86 11.19 9.37
N VAL A 186 23.09 12.28 9.30
CA VAL A 186 23.35 13.44 8.45
C VAL A 186 23.23 14.71 9.28
N SER A 187 24.16 15.63 9.12
CA SER A 187 24.13 16.91 9.83
C SER A 187 23.07 17.86 9.26
N PRO A 188 22.69 18.91 10.02
CA PRO A 188 22.15 20.14 9.43
C PRO A 188 23.06 20.68 8.31
N PRO A 189 22.51 21.47 7.37
CA PRO A 189 23.31 22.07 6.32
C PRO A 189 24.27 23.11 6.89
N PHE A 190 25.47 23.20 6.33
CA PHE A 190 26.46 24.23 6.65
C PHE A 190 27.06 24.83 5.37
N SER A 191 27.79 25.92 5.54
CA SER A 191 28.52 26.60 4.47
C SER A 191 30.01 26.47 4.71
N ILE A 192 30.77 26.40 3.63
CA ILE A 192 32.24 26.49 3.67
C ILE A 192 32.62 27.83 3.04
N THR A 193 33.44 28.61 3.74
CA THR A 193 33.86 29.93 3.30
C THR A 193 35.35 29.98 3.00
N VAL A 194 35.79 31.06 2.38
CA VAL A 194 37.22 31.42 2.34
C VAL A 194 37.64 32.00 3.70
N PRO A 195 38.91 31.87 4.10
CA PRO A 195 39.42 32.61 5.25
C PRO A 195 39.30 34.12 5.00
N TYR A 196 38.94 34.88 6.03
CA TYR A 196 38.94 36.34 5.98
C TYR A 196 40.38 36.85 5.82
N SER A 197 40.62 37.76 4.88
CA SER A 197 41.85 38.56 4.85
C SER A 197 41.69 39.78 5.75
N LEU A 198 42.72 40.09 6.53
CA LEU A 198 42.76 41.33 7.29
C LEU A 198 42.94 42.50 6.31
N LEU A 199 42.04 43.48 6.38
CA LEU A 199 42.20 44.75 5.70
C LEU A 199 42.68 45.77 6.73
N ILE A 200 43.91 46.27 6.58
CA ILE A 200 44.45 47.32 7.45
C ILE A 200 44.16 48.67 6.77
N GLY A 201 43.35 49.51 7.43
CA GLY A 201 43.04 50.85 6.95
C GLY A 201 44.08 51.86 7.43
N ASP A 202 44.76 52.50 6.48
CA ASP A 202 45.34 53.84 6.65
C ASP A 202 44.39 54.82 5.94
N ALA A 203 44.34 56.09 6.35
CA ALA A 203 43.22 57.03 6.14
C ALA A 203 42.62 57.13 4.72
N ASP A 204 43.33 56.68 3.67
CA ASP A 204 42.91 56.72 2.26
C ASP A 204 43.13 55.40 1.49
N ARG A 205 43.57 54.33 2.18
CA ARG A 205 43.93 53.04 1.55
C ARG A 205 43.64 51.85 2.46
N MET A 206 43.06 50.80 1.89
CA MET A 206 43.05 49.49 2.54
C MET A 206 44.21 48.65 2.02
N LEU A 207 45.11 48.24 2.93
CA LEU A 207 46.20 47.33 2.64
C LEU A 207 45.73 45.88 2.79
N LEU A 208 45.98 45.08 1.75
CA LEU A 208 45.86 43.64 1.77
C LEU A 208 47.15 43.04 2.38
N GLU A 209 47.01 42.03 3.22
CA GLU A 209 48.11 41.33 3.90
C GLU A 209 49.22 40.83 2.96
N GLN A 210 48.89 40.56 1.68
CA GLN A 210 49.85 40.14 0.64
C GLN A 210 50.50 41.30 -0.14
N GLY A 211 50.41 42.54 0.34
CA GLY A 211 51.10 43.70 -0.24
C GLY A 211 50.35 44.41 -1.38
N GLY A 212 49.07 44.10 -1.58
CA GLY A 212 48.20 44.86 -2.48
C GLY A 212 47.49 46.01 -1.75
N ALA A 213 47.11 47.07 -2.46
CA ALA A 213 46.31 48.16 -1.90
C ALA A 213 45.01 48.33 -2.69
N LEU A 214 43.89 48.46 -1.98
CA LEU A 214 42.62 48.94 -2.52
C LEU A 214 42.55 50.45 -2.27
N LEU A 215 42.47 51.24 -3.35
CA LEU A 215 42.19 52.67 -3.26
C LEU A 215 40.71 52.84 -2.91
N LEU A 216 40.42 53.58 -1.85
CA LEU A 216 39.07 54.04 -1.55
C LEU A 216 38.92 55.39 -2.25
N GLU A 217 38.18 55.44 -3.36
CA GLU A 217 37.82 56.74 -3.94
C GLU A 217 36.69 57.36 -3.11
N PRO A 218 36.74 58.68 -2.85
CA PRO A 218 35.77 59.40 -2.01
C PRO A 218 34.35 59.46 -2.59
#